data_AF-A0A929WBJ0-F1
#
_entry.id   AF-A0A929WBJ0-F1
#
_cell.length_a   1.000
_cell.length_b   1.000
_cell.length_c   1.000
_cell.angle_alpha   90.00
_cell.angle_beta   90.00
_cell.angle_gamma   90.00
#
_symmetry.space_group_name_H-M   'P 1'
#
loop_
_entity.id
_entity.type
_entity.pdbx_description
1 polymer ?
#
loop_
_entity_poly.entity_id
_entity_poly.type
_entity_poly.pdbx_seq_one_letter_code
_entity_poly.pdbx_strand_id
1 'polypeptide(L)'
;MTIDTCNFAGHKAIVRVDFNVPLDENGNITDDTRIRGALPTLKKILADGGALIIMSHMGKPKGKVNSKLSLGQIKEAVAAALNAPVTFAPDCAKAQEAAAALKPGEVLLLENLRFYPEEEGKPVGIDKEDPAYDQAKKEMKVRQQEFAKTLASYADYYVMDAFGTAHRKH
;
A
#
# COMPACT_ATOMS: atom_id res chain seq x y z
N MET A 1 8.54 12.28 -14.47
CA MET A 1 8.48 11.06 -15.28
C MET A 1 7.06 10.53 -15.22
N THR A 2 6.47 10.10 -16.33
CA THR A 2 5.15 9.45 -16.34
C THR A 2 5.34 7.94 -16.47
N ILE A 3 4.32 7.16 -16.08
CA ILE A 3 4.41 5.70 -16.16
C ILE A 3 4.54 5.18 -17.60
N ASP A 4 3.99 5.92 -18.57
CA ASP A 4 4.00 5.57 -19.99
C ASP A 4 5.41 5.57 -20.59
N THR A 5 6.34 6.31 -19.99
CA THR A 5 7.75 6.36 -20.45
C THR A 5 8.64 5.31 -19.78
N CYS A 6 8.09 4.49 -18.87
CA CYS A 6 8.82 3.45 -18.16
C CYS A 6 8.65 2.10 -18.86
N ASN A 7 9.63 1.19 -18.73
CA ASN A 7 9.51 -0.20 -19.10
C ASN A 7 9.71 -1.07 -17.85
N PHE A 8 8.72 -1.89 -17.51
CA PHE A 8 8.75 -2.74 -16.31
C PHE A 8 9.23 -4.16 -16.57
N ALA A 9 9.60 -4.53 -17.81
CA ALA A 9 10.04 -5.88 -18.15
C ALA A 9 11.14 -6.39 -17.21
N GLY A 10 10.86 -7.50 -16.51
CA GLY A 10 11.82 -8.12 -15.59
C GLY A 10 12.04 -7.39 -14.26
N HIS A 11 11.30 -6.30 -14.02
CA HIS A 11 11.42 -5.49 -12.81
C HIS A 11 10.20 -5.63 -11.90
N LYS A 12 10.41 -5.34 -10.61
CA LYS A 12 9.33 -5.20 -9.63
C LYS A 12 8.93 -3.73 -9.52
N ALA A 13 7.64 -3.45 -9.55
CA ALA A 13 7.10 -2.12 -9.30
C ALA A 13 6.16 -2.15 -8.09
N ILE A 14 6.42 -1.26 -7.11
CA ILE A 14 5.49 -1.01 -6.01
C ILE A 14 4.62 0.21 -6.33
N VAL A 15 3.31 0.04 -6.25
CA VAL A 15 2.32 1.06 -6.61
C VAL A 15 1.52 1.45 -5.38
N ARG A 16 1.56 2.75 -5.05
CA ARG A 16 0.67 3.35 -4.06
C ARG A 16 -0.64 3.70 -4.74
N VAL A 17 -1.71 2.98 -4.41
CA VAL A 17 -3.06 3.19 -4.94
C VAL A 17 -4.01 3.67 -3.85
N ASP A 18 -5.11 4.33 -4.22
CA ASP A 18 -6.22 4.60 -3.30
C ASP A 18 -7.24 3.45 -3.35
N PHE A 19 -7.12 2.46 -2.46
CA PHE A 19 -8.09 1.37 -2.29
C PHE A 19 -8.91 1.54 -1.01
N ASN A 20 -9.05 2.77 -0.51
CA ASN A 20 -9.96 3.06 0.58
C ASN A 20 -11.40 3.08 0.07
N VAL A 21 -11.93 1.89 -0.26
CA VAL A 21 -13.30 1.66 -0.76
C VAL A 21 -14.29 1.52 0.39
N PRO A 22 -15.55 1.93 0.20
CA PRO A 22 -16.60 1.65 1.17
C PRO A 22 -16.97 0.16 1.17
N LEU A 23 -17.10 -0.40 2.37
CA LEU A 23 -17.55 -1.77 2.61
C LEU A 23 -18.87 -1.76 3.38
N ASP A 24 -19.77 -2.70 3.07
CA ASP A 24 -20.98 -2.95 3.85
C ASP A 24 -20.67 -3.70 5.16
N GLU A 25 -21.71 -4.00 5.95
CA GLU A 25 -21.57 -4.72 7.23
C GLU A 25 -21.03 -6.15 7.09
N ASN A 26 -21.15 -6.74 5.90
CA ASN A 26 -20.67 -8.08 5.56
C ASN A 26 -19.26 -8.06 4.94
N GLY A 27 -18.65 -6.87 4.76
CA GLY A 27 -17.34 -6.71 4.15
C GLY A 27 -17.35 -6.68 2.63
N ASN A 28 -18.52 -6.56 1.98
CA ASN A 28 -18.62 -6.44 0.53
C ASN A 28 -18.38 -5.00 0.09
N ILE A 29 -17.69 -4.85 -1.04
CA ILE A 29 -17.44 -3.54 -1.66
C ILE A 29 -18.76 -2.98 -2.22
N THR A 30 -19.15 -1.79 -1.76
CA THR A 30 -20.37 -1.11 -2.26
C THR A 30 -20.09 -0.14 -3.41
N ASP A 31 -18.84 0.28 -3.59
CA ASP A 31 -18.36 1.10 -4.70
C ASP A 31 -16.91 0.76 -5.03
N ASP A 32 -16.69 0.23 -6.24
CA ASP A 32 -15.39 -0.23 -6.75
C ASP A 32 -14.66 0.82 -7.61
N THR A 33 -15.19 2.04 -7.72
CA THR A 33 -14.65 3.09 -8.60
C THR A 33 -13.17 3.33 -8.38
N ARG A 34 -12.72 3.26 -7.13
CA ARG A 34 -11.32 3.42 -6.75
C ARG A 34 -10.42 2.27 -7.22
N ILE A 35 -10.92 1.03 -7.18
CA ILE A 35 -10.21 -0.13 -7.72
C ILE A 35 -10.09 0.01 -9.24
N ARG A 36 -11.20 0.32 -9.92
CA ARG A 36 -11.22 0.53 -11.37
C ARG A 36 -10.31 1.67 -11.82
N GLY A 37 -10.23 2.74 -11.04
CA GLY A 37 -9.37 3.89 -11.31
C GLY A 37 -7.88 3.56 -11.38
N ALA A 38 -7.40 2.60 -10.57
CA ALA A 38 -6.00 2.19 -10.58
C ALA A 38 -5.66 1.17 -11.69
N LEU A 39 -6.66 0.49 -12.26
CA LEU A 39 -6.42 -0.60 -13.22
C LEU A 39 -5.55 -0.21 -14.42
N PRO A 40 -5.66 0.98 -15.04
CA PRO A 40 -4.78 1.36 -16.14
C PRO A 40 -3.29 1.26 -15.76
N THR A 41 -2.92 1.82 -14.61
CA THR A 41 -1.55 1.78 -14.07
C THR A 41 -1.09 0.36 -13.77
N LEU A 42 -1.93 -0.42 -13.08
CA LEU A 42 -1.60 -1.79 -12.68
C LEU A 42 -1.46 -2.72 -13.90
N LYS A 43 -2.37 -2.62 -14.87
CA LYS A 43 -2.34 -3.41 -16.10
C LYS A 43 -1.17 -3.04 -16.99
N LYS A 44 -0.75 -1.77 -17.02
CA LYS A 44 0.47 -1.35 -17.73
C LYS A 44 1.67 -2.15 -17.22
N ILE A 45 1.92 -2.13 -15.91
CA ILE A 45 3.09 -2.80 -15.31
C ILE A 45 3.13 -4.29 -15.69
N LEU A 46 1.97 -4.96 -15.62
CA LEU A 46 1.85 -6.35 -15.99
C LEU A 46 2.04 -6.59 -17.51
N ALA A 47 1.47 -5.72 -18.35
CA ALA A 47 1.59 -5.82 -19.81
C ALA A 47 3.04 -5.64 -20.31
N ASP A 48 3.84 -4.84 -19.60
CA ASP A 48 5.28 -4.69 -19.86
C ASP A 48 6.10 -5.93 -19.47
N GLY A 49 5.53 -6.89 -18.74
CA GLY A 49 6.26 -8.01 -18.16
C GLY A 49 6.94 -7.68 -16.83
N GLY A 50 6.40 -6.72 -16.08
CA GLY A 50 6.81 -6.46 -14.70
C GLY A 50 6.05 -7.32 -13.69
N ALA A 51 6.56 -7.35 -12.47
CA ALA A 51 5.87 -7.90 -11.31
C ALA A 51 5.31 -6.76 -10.44
N LEU A 52 4.10 -6.94 -9.92
CA LEU A 52 3.33 -5.85 -9.33
C LEU A 52 3.15 -6.02 -7.83
N ILE A 53 3.59 -5.03 -7.05
CA ILE A 53 3.31 -4.92 -5.62
C ILE A 53 2.36 -3.75 -5.41
N ILE A 54 1.21 -4.02 -4.79
CA ILE A 54 0.18 -3.02 -4.52
C ILE A 54 0.20 -2.68 -3.03
N MET A 55 0.28 -1.39 -2.71
CA MET A 55 0.13 -0.92 -1.33
C MET A 55 -0.94 0.17 -1.24
N SER A 56 -1.76 0.09 -0.20
CA SER A 56 -2.80 1.07 0.04
C SER A 56 -3.08 1.25 1.53
N HIS A 57 -4.14 1.94 1.86
CA HIS A 57 -4.68 2.01 3.19
C HIS A 57 -6.20 1.88 3.12
N MET A 58 -6.81 1.48 4.24
CA MET A 58 -8.26 1.48 4.39
C MET A 58 -8.64 2.10 5.74
N GLY A 59 -9.58 3.03 5.72
CA GLY A 59 -10.04 3.75 6.91
C GLY A 59 -8.94 4.46 7.69
N LYS A 60 -9.15 4.59 9.00
CA LYS A 60 -8.25 5.25 9.95
C LYS A 60 -8.01 4.36 11.18
N PRO A 61 -7.20 3.31 11.05
CA PRO A 61 -6.89 2.39 12.15
C PRO A 61 -6.01 2.98 13.25
N LYS A 62 -5.39 4.16 13.04
CA LYS A 62 -4.51 4.85 13.99
C LYS A 62 -3.36 3.96 14.51
N GLY A 63 -2.72 3.20 13.61
CA GLY A 63 -1.59 2.33 13.97
C GLY A 63 -1.98 1.06 14.73
N LYS A 64 -3.25 0.63 14.66
CA LYS A 64 -3.72 -0.61 15.27
C LYS A 64 -4.30 -1.55 14.22
N VAL A 65 -3.91 -2.82 14.28
CA VAL A 65 -4.49 -3.86 13.43
C VAL A 65 -5.99 -3.97 13.68
N ASN A 66 -6.78 -3.93 12.61
CA ASN A 66 -8.23 -4.09 12.66
C ASN A 66 -8.68 -4.90 11.44
N SER A 67 -9.22 -6.09 11.66
CA SER A 67 -9.67 -6.99 10.59
C SER A 67 -10.69 -6.36 9.65
N LYS A 68 -11.58 -5.49 10.16
CA LYS A 68 -12.57 -4.75 9.33
C LYS A 68 -11.93 -3.71 8.42
N LEU A 69 -10.69 -3.33 8.67
CA LEU A 69 -9.89 -2.41 7.85
C LEU A 69 -8.75 -3.14 7.13
N SER A 70 -8.77 -4.48 7.08
CA SER A 70 -7.78 -5.25 6.32
C SER A 70 -8.04 -5.14 4.82
N LEU A 71 -6.98 -4.90 4.04
CA LEU A 71 -7.02 -4.96 2.58
C LEU A 71 -7.21 -6.39 2.06
N GLY A 72 -7.04 -7.42 2.91
CA GLY A 72 -7.37 -8.80 2.57
C GLY A 72 -8.84 -8.98 2.14
N GLN A 73 -9.74 -8.12 2.62
CA GLN A 73 -11.17 -8.13 2.26
C GLN A 73 -11.42 -7.83 0.77
N ILE A 74 -10.52 -7.06 0.14
CA ILE A 74 -10.68 -6.63 -1.26
C ILE A 74 -9.82 -7.45 -2.23
N LYS A 75 -9.02 -8.40 -1.73
CA LYS A 75 -8.08 -9.20 -2.53
C LYS A 75 -8.76 -9.84 -3.74
N GLU A 76 -9.89 -10.51 -3.51
CA GLU A 76 -10.61 -11.23 -4.59
C GLU A 76 -11.21 -10.27 -5.62
N ALA A 77 -11.70 -9.11 -5.19
CA ALA A 77 -12.20 -8.07 -6.09
C ALA A 77 -11.08 -7.48 -6.96
N VAL A 78 -9.91 -7.23 -6.38
CA VAL A 78 -8.72 -6.77 -7.12
C VAL A 78 -8.27 -7.84 -8.11
N ALA A 79 -8.23 -9.11 -7.71
CA ALA A 79 -7.89 -10.23 -8.60
C ALA A 79 -8.84 -10.33 -9.80
N ALA A 80 -10.15 -10.25 -9.55
CA ALA A 80 -11.16 -10.26 -10.60
C ALA A 80 -11.01 -9.06 -11.57
N ALA A 81 -10.77 -7.86 -11.04
CA ALA A 81 -10.62 -6.65 -11.84
C ALA A 81 -9.34 -6.64 -12.71
N LEU A 82 -8.26 -7.24 -12.19
CA LEU A 82 -7.01 -7.43 -12.93
C LEU A 82 -7.09 -8.61 -13.91
N ASN A 83 -8.02 -9.53 -13.72
CA ASN A 83 -8.05 -10.84 -14.39
C ASN A 83 -6.72 -11.60 -14.17
N ALA A 84 -6.21 -11.55 -12.94
CA ALA A 84 -4.95 -12.17 -12.56
C ALA A 84 -4.98 -12.61 -11.08
N PRO A 85 -4.32 -13.73 -10.72
CA PRO A 85 -4.18 -14.12 -9.32
C PRO A 85 -3.45 -13.04 -8.51
N VAL A 86 -3.98 -12.75 -7.32
CA VAL A 86 -3.36 -11.83 -6.36
C VAL A 86 -2.97 -12.59 -5.12
N THR A 87 -1.69 -12.54 -4.76
CA THR A 87 -1.19 -12.99 -3.46
C THR A 87 -1.35 -11.88 -2.44
N PHE A 88 -1.48 -12.23 -1.16
CA PHE A 88 -1.67 -11.27 -0.08
C PHE A 88 -0.59 -11.42 0.99
N ALA A 89 0.10 -10.32 1.32
CA ALA A 89 0.99 -10.26 2.46
C ALA A 89 0.23 -9.70 3.68
N PRO A 90 0.07 -10.48 4.77
CA PRO A 90 -0.71 -10.07 5.94
C PRO A 90 -0.03 -8.97 6.78
N ASP A 91 1.21 -8.61 6.45
CA ASP A 91 1.98 -7.55 7.08
C ASP A 91 2.76 -6.81 6.00
N CYS A 92 2.55 -5.49 5.87
CA CYS A 92 3.19 -4.70 4.84
C CYS A 92 4.67 -4.38 5.12
N ALA A 93 5.15 -4.49 6.36
CA ALA A 93 6.55 -4.29 6.72
C ALA A 93 7.35 -5.60 6.77
N LYS A 94 6.66 -6.75 6.75
CA LYS A 94 7.26 -8.10 6.78
C LYS A 94 6.95 -8.90 5.51
N ALA A 95 6.94 -8.24 4.35
CA ALA A 95 6.64 -8.85 3.05
C ALA A 95 7.89 -9.14 2.20
N GLN A 96 9.10 -9.07 2.77
CA GLN A 96 10.38 -9.22 2.07
C GLN A 96 10.44 -10.53 1.25
N GLU A 97 10.08 -11.65 1.87
CA GLU A 97 10.13 -12.97 1.23
C GLU A 97 9.11 -13.07 0.09
N ALA A 98 7.87 -12.61 0.32
CA ALA A 98 6.82 -12.61 -0.70
C ALA A 98 7.17 -11.68 -1.88
N ALA A 99 7.71 -10.50 -1.60
CA ALA A 99 8.15 -9.56 -2.62
C ALA A 99 9.36 -10.09 -3.41
N ALA A 100 10.30 -10.76 -2.74
CA ALA A 100 11.48 -11.35 -3.38
C ALA A 100 11.11 -12.54 -4.28
N ALA A 101 10.12 -13.34 -3.88
CA ALA A 101 9.64 -14.50 -4.62
C ALA A 101 8.79 -14.14 -5.86
N LEU A 102 8.34 -12.89 -5.96
CA LEU A 102 7.43 -12.42 -7.01
C LEU A 102 8.08 -12.50 -8.40
N LYS A 103 7.41 -13.17 -9.33
CA LYS A 103 7.83 -13.32 -10.73
C LYS A 103 7.12 -12.33 -11.64
N PRO A 104 7.68 -12.02 -12.83
CA PRO A 104 6.98 -11.26 -13.86
C PRO A 104 5.54 -11.74 -14.09
N GLY A 105 4.59 -10.81 -14.12
CA GLY A 105 3.16 -11.10 -14.25
C GLY A 105 2.43 -11.46 -12.95
N GLU A 106 3.14 -11.69 -11.84
CA GLU A 106 2.53 -11.95 -10.54
C GLU A 106 2.21 -10.66 -9.79
N VAL A 107 1.18 -10.74 -8.93
CA VAL A 107 0.66 -9.60 -8.16
C VAL A 107 0.70 -9.92 -6.67
N LEU A 108 1.22 -8.99 -5.88
CA LEU A 108 1.22 -9.01 -4.42
C LEU A 108 0.46 -7.80 -3.88
N LEU A 109 -0.58 -8.03 -3.08
CA LEU A 109 -1.27 -7.00 -2.30
C LEU A 109 -0.71 -6.99 -0.87
N LEU A 110 -0.17 -5.85 -0.45
CA LEU A 110 0.26 -5.65 0.94
C LEU A 110 -0.94 -5.29 1.82
N GLU A 111 -0.86 -5.66 3.10
CA GLU A 111 -1.80 -5.20 4.11
C GLU A 111 -1.80 -3.67 4.29
N ASN A 112 -2.84 -3.16 4.92
CA ASN A 112 -3.10 -1.76 5.20
C ASN A 112 -1.92 -1.05 5.87
N LEU A 113 -1.28 -0.11 5.15
CA LEU A 113 -0.12 0.61 5.68
C LEU A 113 -0.42 1.38 6.97
N ARG A 114 -1.66 1.84 7.19
CA ARG A 114 -2.03 2.58 8.41
C ARG A 114 -2.13 1.71 9.67
N PHE A 115 -1.95 0.39 9.56
CA PHE A 115 -1.68 -0.44 10.74
C PHE A 115 -0.34 -0.11 11.39
N TYR A 116 0.57 0.55 10.65
CA TYR A 116 1.78 1.14 11.18
C TYR A 116 1.56 2.63 11.44
N PRO A 117 1.78 3.14 12.67
CA PRO A 117 1.74 4.58 12.94
C PRO A 117 2.78 5.37 12.12
N GLU A 118 3.86 4.69 11.70
CA GLU A 118 4.90 5.22 10.82
C GLU A 118 4.34 5.78 9.51
N GLU A 119 3.29 5.17 8.94
CA GLU A 119 2.63 5.65 7.72
C GLU A 119 2.00 7.05 7.90
N GLU A 120 1.44 7.37 9.07
CA GLU A 120 0.87 8.71 9.32
C GLU A 120 1.89 9.66 9.98
N GLY A 121 3.05 9.16 10.39
CA GLY A 121 4.11 9.94 11.04
C GLY A 121 3.72 10.54 12.39
N LYS A 122 2.70 9.99 13.05
CA LYS A 122 2.17 10.51 14.33
C LYS A 122 2.61 9.63 15.50
N PRO A 123 3.22 10.21 16.54
CA PRO A 123 3.41 9.51 17.80
C PRO A 123 2.09 8.95 18.32
N VAL A 124 2.13 7.71 18.78
CA VAL A 124 0.99 7.01 19.39
C VAL A 124 1.21 6.92 20.90
N GLY A 125 0.15 7.12 21.67
CA GLY A 125 0.19 6.99 23.13
C GLY A 125 0.74 8.20 23.89
N ILE A 126 0.95 9.33 23.23
CA ILE A 126 1.39 10.59 23.85
C ILE A 126 0.52 11.75 23.35
N ASP A 127 0.14 12.65 24.26
CA ASP A 127 -0.64 13.83 23.92
C ASP A 127 0.26 14.94 23.35
N LYS A 128 -0.30 15.82 22.53
CA LYS A 128 0.43 16.93 21.91
C LYS A 128 0.91 17.95 22.91
N GLU A 129 0.21 18.11 24.03
CA GLU A 129 0.57 19.03 25.11
C GLU A 129 1.61 18.42 26.06
N ASP A 130 1.95 17.13 25.91
CA ASP A 130 2.98 16.48 26.71
C ASP A 130 4.37 17.06 26.36
N PRO A 131 5.19 17.47 27.33
CA PRO A 131 6.55 17.98 27.09
C PRO A 131 7.46 17.01 26.31
N ALA A 132 7.19 15.70 26.36
CA ALA A 132 7.92 14.68 25.62
C ALA A 132 7.44 14.51 24.17
N TYR A 133 6.36 15.19 23.74
CA TYR A 133 5.77 15.02 22.40
C TYR A 133 6.76 15.36 21.29
N ASP A 134 7.53 16.43 21.42
CA ASP A 134 8.52 16.82 20.41
C ASP A 134 9.63 15.79 20.25
N GLN A 135 10.03 15.14 21.34
CA GLN A 135 10.99 14.04 21.30
C GLN A 135 10.38 12.81 20.62
N ALA A 136 9.16 12.43 21.01
CA ALA A 136 8.44 11.31 20.39
C ALA A 136 8.21 11.53 18.88
N LYS A 137 7.98 12.78 18.47
CA LYS A 137 7.84 13.17 17.06
C LYS A 137 9.15 13.03 16.27
N LYS A 138 10.29 13.37 16.89
CA LYS A 138 11.62 13.17 16.28
C LYS A 138 11.91 11.69 16.09
N GLU A 139 11.63 10.86 17.10
CA GLU A 139 11.79 9.40 17.03
C GLU A 139 10.86 8.79 15.98
N MET A 140 9.60 9.24 15.90
CA MET A 140 8.65 8.80 14.88
C MET A 140 9.16 9.12 13.46
N LYS A 141 9.81 10.26 13.25
CA LYS A 141 10.40 10.59 11.95
C LYS A 141 11.49 9.61 11.52
N VAL A 142 12.32 9.16 12.47
CA VAL A 142 13.34 8.12 12.19
C VAL A 142 12.67 6.80 11.85
N ARG A 143 11.65 6.38 12.62
CA ARG A 143 10.88 5.17 12.34
C ARG A 143 10.16 5.21 10.99
N GLN A 144 9.59 6.36 10.63
CA GLN A 144 8.97 6.58 9.32
C GLN A 144 9.99 6.40 8.18
N GLN A 145 11.22 6.90 8.34
CA GLN A 145 12.27 6.69 7.34
C GLN A 145 12.64 5.21 7.21
N GLU A 146 12.76 4.46 8.30
CA GLU A 146 13.03 3.02 8.25
C GLU A 146 11.87 2.22 7.66
N PHE A 147 10.62 2.60 7.95
CA PHE A 147 9.43 2.02 7.34
C PHE A 147 9.40 2.26 5.83
N ALA A 148 9.65 3.50 5.39
CA ALA A 148 9.73 3.84 3.98
C ALA A 148 10.88 3.09 3.26
N LYS A 149 12.05 2.97 3.90
CA LYS A 149 13.17 2.16 3.37
C LYS A 149 12.78 0.69 3.22
N THR A 150 12.04 0.15 4.19
CA THR A 150 11.56 -1.23 4.16
C THR A 150 10.63 -1.44 2.96
N LEU A 151 9.62 -0.59 2.78
CA LEU A 151 8.71 -0.68 1.63
C LEU A 151 9.43 -0.47 0.29
N ALA A 152 10.37 0.48 0.23
CA ALA A 152 11.16 0.75 -0.96
C ALA A 152 12.07 -0.43 -1.34
N SER A 153 12.51 -1.25 -0.37
CA SER A 153 13.36 -2.41 -0.64
C SER A 153 12.67 -3.53 -1.43
N TYR A 154 11.34 -3.48 -1.56
CA TYR A 154 10.56 -4.55 -2.21
C TYR A 154 10.56 -4.47 -3.74
N ALA A 155 10.90 -3.32 -4.32
CA ALA A 155 10.73 -3.06 -5.74
C ALA A 155 11.83 -2.16 -6.31
N ASP A 156 12.04 -2.26 -7.62
CA ASP A 156 12.97 -1.43 -8.37
C ASP A 156 12.35 -0.07 -8.73
N TYR A 157 11.02 -0.06 -8.92
CA TYR A 157 10.24 1.12 -9.27
C TYR A 157 9.20 1.44 -8.22
N TYR A 158 9.02 2.74 -7.97
CA TYR A 158 7.92 3.28 -7.20
C TYR A 158 6.97 4.07 -8.11
N VAL A 159 5.67 3.80 -8.01
CA VAL A 159 4.62 4.52 -8.74
C VAL A 159 3.59 5.06 -7.74
N MET A 160 3.34 6.37 -7.79
CA MET A 160 2.27 7.02 -7.02
C MET A 160 1.03 7.18 -7.89
N ASP A 161 -0.01 6.41 -7.62
CA ASP A 161 -1.33 6.47 -8.28
C ASP A 161 -2.46 6.63 -7.26
N ALA A 162 -2.20 7.48 -6.26
CA ALA A 162 -3.12 7.78 -5.16
C ALA A 162 -3.19 9.29 -4.94
N PHE A 163 -3.71 10.03 -5.92
CA PHE A 163 -3.79 11.50 -5.87
C PHE A 163 -4.48 12.02 -4.59
N GLY A 164 -5.52 11.30 -4.14
CA GLY A 164 -6.23 11.60 -2.88
C GLY A 164 -5.36 11.58 -1.62
N THR A 165 -4.17 10.97 -1.66
CA THR A 165 -3.19 10.97 -0.56
C THR A 165 -1.92 11.76 -0.85
N ALA A 166 -1.69 12.18 -2.09
CA ALA A 166 -0.45 12.87 -2.50
C ALA A 166 -0.21 14.21 -1.77
N HIS A 167 -1.27 14.84 -1.25
CA HIS A 167 -1.16 16.07 -0.45
C HIS A 167 -0.60 15.84 0.96
N ARG A 168 -0.42 14.58 1.38
CA ARG A 168 0.05 14.22 2.72
C ARG A 168 1.50 13.75 2.65
N LYS A 169 2.31 14.20 3.61
CA LYS A 169 3.71 13.76 3.78
C LYS A 169 3.78 12.45 4.57
N HIS A 170 3.05 11.47 4.08
CA HIS A 170 3.05 10.10 4.60
C HIS A 170 4.25 9.33 4.04
#